data_AF-A0A257H839-F1
#
_entry.id   AF-A0A257H839-F1
#
_cell.length_a   1.000
_cell.length_b   1.000
_cell.length_c   1.000
_cell.angle_alpha   90.00
_cell.angle_beta   90.00
_cell.angle_gamma   90.00
#
_symmetry.space_group_name_H-M   'P 1'
#
loop_
_entity.id
_entity.type
_entity.pdbx_description
1 polymer ?
#
loop_
_entity_poly.entity_id
_entity_poly.type
_entity_poly.pdbx_seq_one_letter_code
_entity_poly.pdbx_strand_id
1 'polypeptide(L)'
;MWLCAISQARAQSDAEVANQYGRYGNPQLEAVCARMSPSSHVSGLTDGAWGAVPFAGRTYYYQSDCYLELARRTADAAWCAKVRERKTLLGDGSSHSPASCQRMVAALQESRQRLQHSADQYAAAVQGVFKIEGAQATALATGDWLLQVHTGGSLPGRYRVQVDNSRDRIRLVTQELTLPQSGPLRYTLTRKQVVGSTALPNIFPIAVSLTYMFPTDSAYASQAQVKEHLSSIQNLTLSAP
;
A
#
# COMPACT_ATOMS: atom_id res chain seq x y z
N MET A 1 -39.37 20.29 -32.79
CA MET A 1 -38.72 18.95 -32.72
C MET A 1 -37.19 19.05 -32.56
N TRP A 2 -36.65 20.07 -31.88
CA TRP A 2 -35.18 20.27 -31.70
C TRP A 2 -34.72 20.14 -30.23
N LEU A 3 -35.63 20.27 -29.26
CA LEU A 3 -35.31 20.22 -27.83
C LEU A 3 -34.97 18.80 -27.34
N CYS A 4 -35.58 17.76 -27.91
CA CYS A 4 -35.35 16.37 -27.50
C CYS A 4 -33.98 15.81 -27.95
N ALA A 5 -33.46 16.26 -29.09
CA ALA A 5 -32.18 15.79 -29.63
C ALA A 5 -31.00 16.33 -28.81
N ILE A 6 -31.08 17.59 -28.36
CA ILE A 6 -30.03 18.24 -27.54
C ILE A 6 -29.93 17.59 -26.15
N SER A 7 -31.07 17.19 -25.56
CA SER A 7 -31.07 16.50 -24.26
C SER A 7 -30.49 15.09 -24.33
N GLN A 8 -30.69 14.37 -25.44
CA GLN A 8 -30.15 13.01 -25.62
C GLN A 8 -28.63 13.03 -25.88
N ALA A 9 -28.13 13.95 -26.71
CA ALA A 9 -26.70 14.10 -26.96
C ALA A 9 -25.91 14.49 -25.69
N ARG A 10 -26.47 15.37 -24.84
CA ARG A 10 -25.87 15.73 -23.54
C ARG A 10 -25.88 14.58 -22.53
N ALA A 11 -26.91 13.74 -22.55
CA ALA A 11 -26.96 12.57 -21.67
C ALA A 11 -25.91 11.52 -22.04
N GLN A 12 -25.67 11.30 -23.33
CA GLN A 12 -24.60 10.44 -23.82
C GLN A 12 -23.21 10.97 -23.46
N SER A 13 -22.97 12.28 -23.62
CA SER A 13 -21.69 12.87 -23.23
C SER A 13 -21.43 12.79 -21.71
N ASP A 14 -22.44 13.03 -20.89
CA ASP A 14 -22.31 12.93 -19.42
C ASP A 14 -22.04 11.47 -18.99
N ALA A 15 -22.64 10.49 -19.67
CA ALA A 15 -22.39 9.07 -19.43
C ALA A 15 -20.95 8.65 -19.78
N GLU A 16 -20.42 9.14 -20.89
CA GLU A 16 -19.02 8.89 -21.30
C GLU A 16 -18.03 9.45 -20.29
N VAL A 17 -18.29 10.65 -19.78
CA VAL A 17 -17.51 11.29 -18.73
C VAL A 17 -17.59 10.49 -17.43
N ALA A 18 -18.78 10.00 -17.06
CA ALA A 18 -18.98 9.20 -15.85
C ALA A 18 -18.18 7.89 -15.84
N ASN A 19 -17.97 7.29 -17.01
CA ASN A 19 -17.14 6.09 -17.15
C ASN A 19 -15.62 6.38 -17.07
N GLN A 20 -15.21 7.65 -16.96
CA GLN A 20 -13.81 8.05 -17.06
C GLN A 20 -13.32 8.93 -15.91
N TYR A 21 -14.02 8.99 -14.77
CA TYR A 21 -13.60 9.82 -13.64
C TYR A 21 -12.14 9.59 -13.21
N GLY A 22 -11.63 8.36 -13.35
CA GLY A 22 -10.24 8.00 -13.03
C GLY A 22 -9.17 8.76 -13.82
N ARG A 23 -9.53 9.41 -14.94
CA ARG A 23 -8.60 10.18 -15.79
C ARG A 23 -8.39 11.63 -15.34
N TYR A 24 -9.27 12.14 -14.47
CA TYR A 24 -9.22 13.52 -14.02
C TYR A 24 -8.59 13.64 -12.62
N GLY A 25 -7.70 14.63 -12.45
CA GLY A 25 -7.28 15.07 -11.11
C GLY A 25 -8.45 15.76 -10.37
N ASN A 26 -8.39 15.87 -9.04
CA ASN A 26 -9.52 16.40 -8.25
C ASN A 26 -10.03 17.78 -8.71
N PRO A 27 -9.18 18.79 -9.01
CA PRO A 27 -9.67 20.09 -9.50
C PRO A 27 -10.33 20.02 -10.88
N GLN A 28 -9.82 19.13 -11.75
CA GLN A 28 -10.41 18.90 -13.06
C GLN A 28 -11.75 18.18 -12.95
N LEU A 29 -11.85 17.19 -12.05
CA LEU A 29 -13.08 16.48 -11.79
C LEU A 29 -14.17 17.42 -11.24
N GLU A 30 -13.83 18.33 -10.33
CA GLU A 30 -14.75 19.36 -9.85
C GLU A 30 -15.33 20.20 -10.98
N ALA A 31 -14.47 20.71 -11.87
CA ALA A 31 -14.89 21.51 -13.03
C ALA A 31 -15.77 20.69 -14.00
N VAL A 32 -15.48 19.40 -14.15
CA VAL A 32 -16.28 18.47 -14.95
C VAL A 32 -17.65 18.25 -14.32
N CYS A 33 -17.74 17.96 -13.01
CA CYS A 33 -19.01 17.78 -12.32
C CYS A 33 -19.90 19.04 -12.41
N ALA A 34 -19.31 20.23 -12.32
CA ALA A 34 -20.03 21.49 -12.42
C ALA A 34 -20.61 21.75 -13.83
N ARG A 35 -20.00 21.18 -14.87
CA ARG A 35 -20.44 21.31 -16.27
C ARG A 35 -21.47 20.26 -16.68
N MET A 36 -21.56 19.15 -15.96
CA MET A 36 -22.57 18.12 -16.21
C MET A 36 -23.98 18.66 -16.06
N SER A 37 -24.90 18.14 -16.87
CA SER A 37 -26.29 18.57 -16.81
C SER A 37 -26.95 18.11 -15.49
N PRO A 38 -27.62 19.03 -14.75
CA PRO A 38 -28.29 18.68 -13.49
C PRO A 38 -29.56 17.83 -13.68
N SER A 39 -29.99 17.62 -14.93
CA SER A 39 -31.16 16.81 -15.30
C SER A 39 -30.80 15.51 -16.02
N SER A 40 -29.52 15.34 -16.42
CA SER A 40 -29.03 14.12 -17.05
C SER A 40 -28.91 13.01 -16.02
N HIS A 41 -29.51 11.86 -16.31
CA HIS A 41 -29.66 10.79 -15.34
C HIS A 41 -29.69 9.40 -15.98
N VAL A 42 -29.32 8.41 -15.18
CA VAL A 42 -29.53 6.99 -15.46
C VAL A 42 -30.90 6.59 -14.92
N SER A 43 -31.66 5.85 -15.74
CA SER A 43 -32.94 5.26 -15.34
C SER A 43 -32.89 3.74 -15.53
N GLY A 44 -32.88 3.00 -14.42
CA GLY A 44 -32.72 1.54 -14.42
C GLY A 44 -33.87 0.73 -15.03
N LEU A 45 -34.81 1.36 -15.74
CA LEU A 45 -35.95 0.69 -16.40
C LEU A 45 -35.75 0.50 -17.92
N THR A 46 -34.81 1.18 -18.57
CA THR A 46 -34.67 1.14 -20.05
C THR A 46 -33.25 1.01 -20.58
N ASP A 47 -32.22 1.24 -19.76
CA ASP A 47 -30.81 1.16 -20.22
C ASP A 47 -30.15 -0.20 -19.91
N GLY A 48 -30.96 -1.17 -19.47
CA GLY A 48 -30.59 -2.57 -19.43
C GLY A 48 -30.64 -3.16 -20.82
N ALA A 49 -29.54 -3.07 -21.56
CA ALA A 49 -29.26 -4.03 -22.63
C ALA A 49 -29.51 -5.44 -22.06
N TRP A 50 -30.26 -6.25 -22.81
CA TRP A 50 -30.75 -7.59 -22.49
C TRP A 50 -29.66 -8.66 -22.21
N GLY A 51 -28.48 -8.28 -21.72
CA GLY A 51 -27.35 -9.19 -21.52
C GLY A 51 -26.15 -8.63 -20.78
N ALA A 52 -26.31 -7.83 -19.72
CA ALA A 52 -25.15 -7.47 -18.89
C ALA A 52 -25.47 -7.18 -17.40
N VAL A 53 -24.88 -8.01 -16.53
CA VAL A 53 -24.52 -7.86 -15.10
C VAL A 53 -25.60 -7.68 -14.01
N PRO A 54 -25.43 -8.33 -12.83
CA PRO A 54 -26.42 -8.42 -11.75
C PRO A 54 -26.53 -7.15 -10.88
N PHE A 55 -26.26 -5.97 -11.42
CA PHE A 55 -26.40 -4.67 -10.73
C PHE A 55 -27.60 -3.85 -11.21
N ALA A 56 -28.66 -4.55 -11.63
CA ALA A 56 -29.91 -3.97 -12.11
C ALA A 56 -30.53 -3.01 -11.09
N GLY A 57 -30.83 -1.77 -11.52
CA GLY A 57 -31.74 -0.86 -10.81
C GLY A 57 -31.18 0.48 -10.30
N ARG A 58 -29.91 0.84 -10.57
CA ARG A 58 -29.36 2.11 -10.06
C ARG A 58 -29.94 3.31 -10.83
N THR A 59 -30.62 4.18 -10.09
CA THR A 59 -31.21 5.42 -10.60
C THR A 59 -30.52 6.62 -9.95
N TYR A 60 -29.85 7.45 -10.74
CA TYR A 60 -29.10 8.61 -10.24
C TYR A 60 -28.87 9.66 -11.33
N TYR A 61 -28.57 10.90 -10.92
CA TYR A 61 -28.07 11.94 -11.82
C TYR A 61 -26.57 11.77 -12.00
N TYR A 62 -26.05 11.88 -13.24
CA TYR A 62 -24.61 11.76 -13.50
C TYR A 62 -23.80 12.79 -12.70
N GLN A 63 -24.33 14.00 -12.57
CA GLN A 63 -23.73 15.04 -11.74
C GLN A 63 -23.63 14.65 -10.26
N SER A 64 -24.67 13.99 -9.70
CA SER A 64 -24.66 13.50 -8.31
C SER A 64 -23.60 12.42 -8.11
N ASP A 65 -23.45 11.53 -9.08
CA ASP A 65 -22.42 10.48 -9.08
C ASP A 65 -21.01 11.06 -9.17
N CYS A 66 -20.81 12.07 -10.01
CA CYS A 66 -19.55 12.80 -10.11
C CYS A 66 -19.16 13.48 -8.79
N TYR A 67 -20.09 14.19 -8.13
CA TYR A 67 -19.83 14.81 -6.83
C TYR A 67 -19.64 13.78 -5.70
N LEU A 68 -20.31 12.63 -5.76
CA LEU A 68 -20.07 11.53 -4.82
C LEU A 68 -18.66 10.97 -4.98
N GLU A 69 -18.17 10.80 -6.21
CA GLU A 69 -16.79 10.39 -6.47
C GLU A 69 -15.78 11.43 -5.98
N LEU A 70 -16.05 12.73 -6.16
CA LEU A 70 -15.22 13.81 -5.62
C LEU A 70 -15.21 13.79 -4.08
N ALA A 71 -16.37 13.61 -3.44
CA ALA A 71 -16.50 13.43 -2.00
C ALA A 71 -15.71 12.22 -1.50
N ARG A 72 -15.76 11.09 -2.24
CA ARG A 72 -15.02 9.86 -1.91
C ARG A 72 -13.51 10.05 -1.99
N ARG A 73 -13.01 10.71 -3.03
CA ARG A 73 -11.57 10.96 -3.25
C ARG A 73 -11.01 11.89 -2.19
N THR A 74 -11.69 13.00 -1.95
CA THR A 74 -11.26 14.04 -1.00
C THR A 74 -11.57 13.66 0.45
N ALA A 75 -12.54 12.78 0.68
CA ALA A 75 -13.20 12.57 1.98
C ALA A 75 -13.73 13.89 2.57
N ASP A 76 -14.30 14.75 1.73
CA ASP A 76 -14.90 16.01 2.11
C ASP A 76 -16.42 15.97 1.95
N ALA A 77 -17.11 16.24 3.06
CA ALA A 77 -18.57 16.22 3.14
C ALA A 77 -19.21 17.45 2.47
N ALA A 78 -18.45 18.52 2.19
CA ALA A 78 -18.96 19.71 1.49
C ALA A 78 -19.55 19.35 0.11
N TRP A 79 -18.96 18.36 -0.57
CA TRP A 79 -19.46 17.86 -1.85
C TRP A 79 -20.81 17.13 -1.74
N CYS A 80 -21.13 16.57 -0.57
CA CYS A 80 -22.40 15.87 -0.37
C CYS A 80 -23.62 16.81 -0.46
N ALA A 81 -23.45 18.11 -0.24
CA ALA A 81 -24.51 19.10 -0.45
C ALA A 81 -24.87 19.28 -1.94
N LYS A 82 -23.99 18.87 -2.85
CA LYS A 82 -24.22 18.92 -4.31
C LYS A 82 -24.84 17.64 -4.86
N VAL A 83 -24.89 16.58 -4.06
CA VAL A 83 -25.50 15.30 -4.43
C VAL A 83 -27.02 15.42 -4.34
N ARG A 84 -27.72 15.08 -5.42
CA ARG A 84 -29.18 15.07 -5.46
C ARG A 84 -29.69 13.65 -5.64
N GLU A 85 -30.63 13.27 -4.79
CA GLU A 85 -31.35 12.02 -4.89
C GLU A 85 -32.39 12.08 -6.00
N ARG A 86 -32.46 11.03 -6.82
CA ARG A 86 -33.53 10.81 -7.78
C ARG A 86 -34.51 9.79 -7.19
N LYS A 87 -35.72 10.24 -6.85
CA LYS A 87 -36.79 9.38 -6.35
C LYS A 87 -37.49 8.69 -7.53
N THR A 88 -37.69 7.39 -7.45
CA THR A 88 -38.52 6.63 -8.42
C THR A 88 -39.77 6.10 -7.71
N LEU A 89 -40.82 5.80 -8.48
CA LEU A 89 -42.13 5.37 -7.95
C LEU A 89 -42.11 4.00 -7.24
N LEU A 90 -41.08 3.18 -7.46
CA LEU A 90 -41.02 1.78 -7.02
C LEU A 90 -39.88 1.47 -6.04
N GLY A 91 -39.17 2.48 -5.54
CA GLY A 91 -38.14 2.27 -4.53
C GLY A 91 -37.49 3.56 -4.07
N ASP A 92 -37.08 3.59 -2.80
CA ASP A 92 -36.16 4.55 -2.19
C ASP A 92 -34.72 4.31 -2.69
N GLY A 93 -34.58 4.31 -4.02
CA GLY A 93 -33.46 3.70 -4.72
C GLY A 93 -32.43 4.70 -5.21
N SER A 94 -31.79 5.46 -4.32
CA SER A 94 -30.52 6.07 -4.71
C SER A 94 -29.44 5.85 -3.65
N SER A 95 -28.39 5.12 -4.05
CA SER A 95 -27.10 5.14 -3.34
C SER A 95 -26.43 6.53 -3.39
N HIS A 96 -27.04 7.46 -4.15
CA HIS A 96 -26.62 8.81 -4.47
C HIS A 96 -27.52 9.87 -3.82
N SER A 97 -27.65 9.80 -2.50
CA SER A 97 -28.31 10.83 -1.68
C SER A 97 -27.27 11.59 -0.81
N PRO A 98 -27.58 12.82 -0.37
CA PRO A 98 -26.72 13.54 0.59
C PRO A 98 -26.40 12.73 1.83
N ALA A 99 -27.39 12.03 2.40
CA ALA A 99 -27.22 11.22 3.59
C ALA A 99 -26.34 9.97 3.34
N SER A 100 -26.48 9.33 2.17
CA SER A 100 -25.59 8.23 1.76
C SER A 100 -24.14 8.72 1.60
N CYS A 101 -23.94 9.86 0.93
CA CYS A 101 -22.64 10.48 0.76
C CYS A 101 -21.99 10.85 2.10
N GLN A 102 -22.74 11.47 3.02
CA GLN A 102 -22.23 11.84 4.35
C GLN A 102 -21.78 10.61 5.14
N ARG A 103 -22.56 9.52 5.13
CA ARG A 103 -22.18 8.26 5.79
C ARG A 103 -20.92 7.66 5.18
N MET A 104 -20.80 7.67 3.86
CA MET A 104 -19.60 7.21 3.16
C MET A 104 -18.37 8.04 3.54
N VAL A 105 -18.48 9.37 3.51
CA VAL A 105 -17.37 10.27 3.88
C VAL A 105 -16.96 10.07 5.34
N ALA A 106 -17.91 9.98 6.27
CA ALA A 106 -17.63 9.73 7.68
C ALA A 106 -16.89 8.40 7.88
N ALA A 107 -17.34 7.31 7.23
CA ALA A 107 -16.67 6.02 7.29
C ALA A 107 -15.25 6.06 6.69
N LEU A 108 -15.04 6.82 5.61
CA LEU A 108 -13.70 7.00 5.02
C LEU A 108 -12.77 7.81 5.93
N GLN A 109 -13.27 8.88 6.55
CA GLN A 109 -12.50 9.69 7.50
C GLN A 109 -12.10 8.86 8.72
N GLU A 110 -13.03 8.10 9.29
CA GLU A 110 -12.77 7.21 10.41
C GLU A 110 -11.74 6.13 10.04
N SER A 111 -11.90 5.50 8.87
CA SER A 111 -10.93 4.53 8.36
C SER A 111 -9.53 5.13 8.18
N ARG A 112 -9.43 6.33 7.60
CA ARG A 112 -8.16 7.06 7.45
C ARG A 112 -7.53 7.38 8.81
N GLN A 113 -8.32 7.83 9.78
CA GLN A 113 -7.84 8.11 11.13
C GLN A 113 -7.32 6.84 11.81
N ARG A 114 -8.04 5.72 11.71
CA ARG A 114 -7.60 4.43 12.27
C ARG A 114 -6.29 3.96 11.62
N LEU A 115 -6.18 4.08 10.29
CA LEU A 115 -4.96 3.72 9.56
C LEU A 115 -3.78 4.60 9.96
N GLN A 116 -4.00 5.93 10.05
CA GLN A 116 -2.97 6.86 10.49
C GLN A 116 -2.53 6.56 11.92
N HIS A 117 -3.48 6.37 12.84
CA HIS A 117 -3.18 6.04 14.22
C HIS A 117 -2.37 4.73 14.33
N SER A 118 -2.76 3.69 13.58
CA SER A 118 -2.01 2.43 13.51
C SER A 118 -0.58 2.64 12.96
N ALA A 119 -0.44 3.45 11.92
CA ALA A 119 0.87 3.78 11.35
C ALA A 119 1.75 4.56 12.33
N ASP A 120 1.19 5.52 13.05
CA ASP A 120 1.90 6.32 14.06
C ASP A 120 2.34 5.45 15.24
N GLN A 121 1.44 4.59 15.74
CA GLN A 121 1.78 3.62 16.79
C GLN A 121 2.89 2.68 16.32
N TYR A 122 2.83 2.19 15.08
CA TYR A 122 3.87 1.31 14.54
C TYR A 122 5.21 2.04 14.41
N ALA A 123 5.20 3.27 13.88
CA ALA A 123 6.40 4.10 13.76
C ALA A 123 7.05 4.36 15.13
N ALA A 124 6.24 4.61 16.16
CA ALA A 124 6.71 4.74 17.53
C ALA A 124 7.28 3.41 18.07
N ALA A 125 6.65 2.27 17.78
CA ALA A 125 7.09 0.96 18.24
C ALA A 125 8.43 0.51 17.62
N VAL A 126 8.75 0.97 16.41
CA VAL A 126 10.04 0.71 15.76
C VAL A 126 11.02 1.88 15.87
N GLN A 127 10.67 2.91 16.65
CA GLN A 127 11.55 4.06 16.81
C GLN A 127 12.84 3.64 17.51
N GLY A 128 13.98 3.94 16.87
CA GLY A 128 15.30 3.61 17.40
C GLY A 128 15.71 2.15 17.24
N VAL A 129 15.00 1.34 16.43
CA VAL A 129 15.46 -0.01 16.06
C VAL A 129 16.92 0.00 15.61
N PHE A 130 17.68 -0.99 16.05
CA PHE A 130 19.05 -1.16 15.57
C PHE A 130 19.06 -1.42 14.07
N LYS A 131 19.97 -0.74 13.38
CA LYS A 131 20.26 -0.88 11.95
C LYS A 131 21.71 -1.27 11.74
N ILE A 132 22.00 -1.85 10.58
CA ILE A 132 23.37 -2.08 10.12
C ILE A 132 23.94 -0.73 9.70
N GLU A 133 24.96 -0.24 10.41
CA GLU A 133 25.69 0.99 10.06
C GLU A 133 26.82 0.72 9.09
N GLY A 134 27.38 -0.49 9.13
CA GLY A 134 28.42 -0.92 8.22
C GLY A 134 28.62 -2.41 8.30
N ALA A 135 28.94 -3.03 7.17
CA ALA A 135 29.34 -4.43 7.12
C ALA A 135 30.59 -4.55 6.24
N GLN A 136 31.54 -5.37 6.67
CA GLN A 136 32.79 -5.59 5.96
C GLN A 136 33.13 -7.07 5.96
N ALA A 137 33.57 -7.58 4.81
CA ALA A 137 34.08 -8.93 4.70
C ALA A 137 35.57 -8.90 4.36
N THR A 138 36.36 -9.69 5.08
CA THR A 138 37.81 -9.82 4.85
C THR A 138 38.14 -11.27 4.53
N ALA A 139 38.86 -11.52 3.45
CA ALA A 139 39.33 -12.86 3.10
C ALA A 139 40.39 -13.32 4.12
N LEU A 140 40.26 -14.55 4.59
CA LEU A 140 41.19 -15.20 5.51
C LEU A 140 42.20 -16.04 4.73
N ALA A 141 43.34 -16.34 5.35
CA ALA A 141 44.39 -17.18 4.76
C ALA A 141 43.90 -18.59 4.38
N THR A 142 42.83 -19.08 5.04
CA THR A 142 42.18 -20.37 4.72
C THR A 142 41.35 -20.33 3.43
N GLY A 143 41.12 -19.14 2.86
CA GLY A 143 40.22 -18.92 1.73
C GLY A 143 38.75 -18.71 2.13
N ASP A 144 38.43 -18.71 3.43
CA ASP A 144 37.13 -18.30 3.99
C ASP A 144 37.05 -16.77 4.12
N TRP A 145 35.89 -16.24 4.52
CA TRP A 145 35.73 -14.82 4.80
C TRP A 145 35.27 -14.56 6.24
N LEU A 146 35.87 -13.56 6.88
CA LEU A 146 35.37 -12.99 8.13
C LEU A 146 34.47 -11.80 7.81
N LEU A 147 33.18 -11.95 8.09
CA LEU A 147 32.19 -10.88 8.02
C LEU A 147 32.07 -10.21 9.39
N GLN A 148 32.23 -8.88 9.42
CA GLN A 148 32.00 -8.04 10.58
C GLN A 148 30.83 -7.09 10.30
N VAL A 149 29.85 -7.07 11.18
CA VAL A 149 28.64 -6.24 11.07
C VAL A 149 28.58 -5.30 12.26
N HIS A 150 28.57 -4.00 11.98
CA HIS A 150 28.40 -2.92 12.95
C HIS A 150 26.95 -2.49 12.96
N THR A 151 26.37 -2.42 14.16
CA THR A 151 24.97 -2.05 14.35
C THR A 151 24.86 -0.83 15.24
N GLY A 152 23.96 0.09 14.90
CA GLY A 152 23.65 1.26 15.72
C GLY A 152 22.15 1.47 15.86
N GLY A 153 21.76 1.98 17.03
CA GLY A 153 20.38 2.15 17.44
C GLY A 153 20.25 2.27 18.95
N SER A 154 19.01 2.37 19.42
CA SER A 154 18.71 2.62 20.83
C SER A 154 17.61 1.72 21.39
N LEU A 155 16.91 0.96 20.55
CA LEU A 155 15.81 0.10 20.97
C LEU A 155 16.33 -1.30 21.30
N PRO A 156 16.50 -1.66 22.59
CA PRO A 156 16.94 -2.98 22.98
C PRO A 156 15.86 -4.02 22.65
N GLY A 157 16.29 -5.26 22.43
CA GLY A 157 15.37 -6.37 22.23
C GLY A 157 15.95 -7.47 21.37
N ARG A 158 15.07 -8.33 20.88
CA ARG A 158 15.45 -9.48 20.05
C ARG A 158 15.54 -9.06 18.59
N TYR A 159 16.64 -9.43 17.96
CA TYR A 159 16.89 -9.21 16.56
C TYR A 159 17.32 -10.51 15.90
N ARG A 160 17.01 -10.66 14.62
CA ARG A 160 17.51 -11.72 13.76
C ARG A 160 18.44 -11.12 12.72
N VAL A 161 19.67 -11.63 12.67
CA VAL A 161 20.60 -11.37 11.56
C VAL A 161 20.51 -12.52 10.58
N GLN A 162 20.41 -12.19 9.30
CA GLN A 162 20.52 -13.16 8.23
C GLN A 162 21.56 -12.71 7.23
N VAL A 163 22.37 -13.66 6.76
CA VAL A 163 23.33 -13.43 5.68
C VAL A 163 22.96 -14.39 4.56
N ASP A 164 22.59 -13.83 3.43
CA ASP A 164 22.11 -14.57 2.28
C ASP A 164 23.04 -14.32 1.09
N ASN A 165 23.44 -15.37 0.37
CA ASN A 165 24.00 -15.22 -0.98
C ASN A 165 22.85 -14.83 -1.91
N SER A 166 22.87 -13.60 -2.39
CA SER A 166 21.76 -13.01 -3.14
C SER A 166 21.58 -13.63 -4.52
N ARG A 167 22.66 -14.17 -5.10
CA ARG A 167 22.63 -14.81 -6.42
C ARG A 167 21.89 -16.13 -6.36
N ASP A 168 22.29 -16.98 -5.42
CA ASP A 168 21.81 -18.37 -5.35
C ASP A 168 20.67 -18.54 -4.34
N ARG A 169 20.29 -17.47 -3.64
CA ARG A 169 19.27 -17.44 -2.58
C ARG A 169 19.55 -18.44 -1.46
N ILE A 170 20.83 -18.67 -1.19
CA ILE A 170 21.29 -19.59 -0.14
C ILE A 170 21.47 -18.80 1.15
N ARG A 171 20.87 -19.28 2.24
CA ARG A 171 21.11 -18.75 3.57
C ARG A 171 22.44 -19.26 4.12
N LEU A 172 23.37 -18.34 4.33
CA LEU A 172 24.69 -18.63 4.88
C LEU A 172 24.67 -18.58 6.41
N VAL A 173 23.98 -17.58 6.96
CA VAL A 173 23.85 -17.38 8.42
C VAL A 173 22.42 -17.03 8.75
N THR A 174 21.92 -17.59 9.85
CA THR A 174 20.74 -17.11 10.55
C THR A 174 21.04 -17.16 12.05
N GLN A 175 20.92 -16.03 12.72
CA GLN A 175 21.15 -15.96 14.16
C GLN A 175 20.15 -15.01 14.79
N GLU A 176 19.50 -15.47 15.87
CA GLU A 176 18.76 -14.59 16.77
C GLU A 176 19.69 -14.15 17.91
N LEU A 177 19.67 -12.87 18.22
CA LEU A 177 20.48 -12.26 19.27
C LEU A 177 19.70 -11.15 19.97
N THR A 178 20.21 -10.69 21.10
CA THR A 178 19.69 -9.51 21.80
C THR A 178 20.64 -8.34 21.59
N LEU A 179 20.13 -7.18 21.19
CA LEU A 179 20.91 -5.93 21.08
C LEU A 179 20.57 -4.97 22.25
N PRO A 180 21.49 -4.09 22.67
CA PRO A 180 22.85 -3.88 22.15
C PRO A 180 23.85 -4.99 22.48
N GLN A 181 24.93 -5.07 21.70
CA GLN A 181 26.11 -5.90 21.96
C GLN A 181 27.33 -5.00 22.14
N SER A 182 28.34 -5.45 22.89
CA SER A 182 29.54 -4.65 23.22
C SER A 182 30.53 -4.47 22.06
N GLY A 183 30.30 -5.14 20.93
CA GLY A 183 31.18 -5.06 19.76
C GLY A 183 30.48 -5.50 18.46
N PRO A 184 31.20 -5.50 17.33
CA PRO A 184 30.65 -5.91 16.05
C PRO A 184 30.27 -7.39 16.07
N LEU A 185 29.20 -7.73 15.37
CA LEU A 185 28.82 -9.12 15.15
C LEU A 185 29.80 -9.73 14.15
N ARG A 186 30.28 -10.95 14.44
CA ARG A 186 31.34 -11.61 13.65
C ARG A 186 30.88 -12.97 13.17
N TYR A 187 31.04 -13.22 11.88
CA TYR A 187 30.64 -14.46 11.22
C TYR A 187 31.75 -14.95 10.31
N THR A 188 32.11 -16.22 10.41
CA THR A 188 33.00 -16.86 9.44
C THR A 188 32.14 -17.50 8.35
N LEU A 189 32.25 -16.98 7.13
CA LEU A 189 31.58 -17.50 5.95
C LEU A 189 32.55 -18.45 5.24
N THR A 190 32.22 -19.75 5.24
CA THR A 190 33.14 -20.74 4.66
C THR A 190 33.12 -20.68 3.13
N ARG A 191 34.28 -20.96 2.51
CA ARG A 191 34.40 -21.00 1.04
C ARG A 191 33.36 -21.93 0.42
N LYS A 192 33.20 -23.11 1.01
CA LYS A 192 32.25 -24.12 0.55
C LYS A 192 30.80 -23.64 0.57
N GLN A 193 30.39 -22.89 1.58
CA GLN A 193 29.01 -22.38 1.69
C GLN A 193 28.73 -21.25 0.70
N VAL A 194 29.70 -20.34 0.51
CA VAL A 194 29.54 -19.17 -0.37
C VAL A 194 29.62 -19.57 -1.84
N VAL A 195 30.61 -20.38 -2.20
CA VAL A 195 30.88 -20.79 -3.60
C VAL A 195 29.95 -21.94 -4.02
N GLY A 196 29.57 -22.80 -3.08
CA GLY A 196 28.80 -24.00 -3.38
C GLY A 196 29.54 -24.88 -4.39
N SER A 197 28.88 -25.18 -5.50
CA SER A 197 29.40 -25.99 -6.62
C SER A 197 29.73 -25.18 -7.87
N THR A 198 29.75 -23.84 -7.80
CA THR A 198 29.81 -22.99 -9.00
C THR A 198 31.21 -22.91 -9.61
N ALA A 199 31.28 -22.98 -10.94
CA ALA A 199 32.49 -22.74 -11.74
C ALA A 199 32.56 -21.31 -12.30
N LEU A 200 31.57 -20.46 -11.97
CA LEU A 200 31.38 -19.09 -12.45
C LEU A 200 32.27 -18.11 -11.68
N PRO A 201 32.46 -16.85 -12.17
CA PRO A 201 33.47 -15.93 -11.65
C PRO A 201 33.45 -15.75 -10.13
N ASN A 202 34.63 -15.47 -9.59
CA ASN A 202 35.00 -15.30 -8.18
C ASN A 202 34.29 -14.14 -7.44
N ILE A 203 33.08 -13.74 -7.86
CA ILE A 203 32.32 -12.62 -7.30
C ILE A 203 30.99 -13.15 -6.75
N PHE A 204 30.79 -13.02 -5.44
CA PHE A 204 29.63 -13.56 -4.73
C PHE A 204 28.89 -12.42 -4.02
N PRO A 205 27.74 -11.96 -4.54
CA PRO A 205 26.94 -10.94 -3.88
C PRO A 205 26.28 -11.53 -2.62
N ILE A 206 26.39 -10.83 -1.52
CA ILE A 206 25.79 -11.19 -0.23
C ILE A 206 24.97 -10.04 0.30
N ALA A 207 23.82 -10.37 0.89
CA ALA A 207 22.97 -9.44 1.61
C ALA A 207 23.00 -9.80 3.09
N VAL A 208 23.27 -8.80 3.92
CA VAL A 208 23.14 -8.89 5.38
C VAL A 208 21.87 -8.16 5.76
N SER A 209 20.92 -8.84 6.37
CA SER A 209 19.68 -8.24 6.88
C SER A 209 19.65 -8.30 8.40
N LEU A 210 19.04 -7.27 8.98
CA LEU A 210 18.75 -7.19 10.41
C LEU A 210 17.25 -6.96 10.59
N THR A 211 16.62 -7.80 11.39
CA THR A 211 15.18 -7.80 11.60
C THR A 211 14.89 -7.72 13.09
N TYR A 212 14.13 -6.72 13.52
CA TYR A 212 13.61 -6.62 14.88
C TYR A 212 12.44 -7.57 15.06
N MET A 213 12.46 -8.35 16.14
CA MET A 213 11.39 -9.27 16.50
C MET A 213 10.57 -8.64 17.61
N PHE A 214 9.30 -8.38 17.34
CA PHE A 214 8.43 -7.77 18.35
C PHE A 214 8.30 -8.72 19.55
N PRO A 215 8.29 -8.18 20.79
CA PRO A 215 7.99 -8.95 21.98
C PRO A 215 6.64 -9.67 21.86
N THR A 216 6.55 -10.88 22.42
CA THR A 216 5.34 -11.74 22.31
C THR A 216 4.10 -11.15 22.96
N ASP A 217 4.29 -10.22 23.90
CA ASP A 217 3.28 -9.46 24.62
C ASP A 217 2.92 -8.13 23.93
N SER A 218 3.57 -7.78 22.82
CA SER A 218 3.25 -6.57 22.07
C SER A 218 1.92 -6.69 21.33
N ALA A 219 1.23 -5.55 21.16
CA ALA A 219 0.01 -5.46 20.34
C ALA A 219 0.23 -5.88 18.87
N TYR A 220 1.48 -6.00 18.43
CA TYR A 220 1.88 -6.42 17.09
C TYR A 220 2.11 -7.92 16.98
N ALA A 221 2.41 -8.62 18.08
CA ALA A 221 2.63 -10.07 18.08
C ALA A 221 1.35 -10.88 17.77
N SER A 222 0.17 -10.34 18.09
CA SER A 222 -1.13 -10.95 17.81
C SER A 222 -1.66 -10.66 16.40
N GLN A 223 -1.09 -9.67 15.70
CA GLN A 223 -1.48 -9.38 14.32
C GLN A 223 -0.81 -10.41 13.41
N ALA A 224 -1.60 -11.20 12.69
CA ALA A 224 -1.10 -12.23 11.77
C ALA A 224 -0.11 -11.71 10.69
N GLN A 225 -0.05 -10.38 10.51
CA GLN A 225 0.69 -9.73 9.44
C GLN A 225 2.02 -9.09 9.86
N VAL A 226 2.28 -8.79 11.13
CA VAL A 226 3.49 -8.02 11.52
C VAL A 226 4.13 -8.54 12.82
N LYS A 227 4.77 -9.71 12.75
CA LYS A 227 5.56 -10.26 13.87
C LYS A 227 6.98 -9.72 13.94
N GLU A 228 7.45 -9.18 12.82
CA GLU A 228 8.85 -8.81 12.61
C GLU A 228 8.92 -7.51 11.81
N HIS A 229 9.95 -6.70 12.08
CA HIS A 229 10.26 -5.47 11.34
C HIS A 229 11.66 -5.57 10.75
N LEU A 230 11.76 -5.60 9.42
CA LEU A 230 13.04 -5.52 8.74
C LEU A 230 13.64 -4.11 8.94
N SER A 231 14.68 -4.00 9.77
CA SER A 231 15.25 -2.70 10.13
C SER A 231 16.24 -2.17 9.11
N SER A 232 17.02 -3.06 8.47
CA SER A 232 18.01 -2.69 7.47
C SER A 232 18.50 -3.90 6.67
N ILE A 233 18.97 -3.63 5.44
CA ILE A 233 19.70 -4.56 4.59
C ILE A 233 20.95 -3.85 4.07
N GLN A 234 22.10 -4.50 4.18
CA GLN A 234 23.36 -4.06 3.59
C GLN A 234 23.83 -5.10 2.57
N ASN A 235 24.08 -4.65 1.33
CA ASN A 235 24.63 -5.50 0.29
C ASN A 235 26.16 -5.37 0.25
N LEU A 236 26.81 -6.50 0.02
CA LEU A 236 28.25 -6.65 -0.06
C LEU A 236 28.60 -7.58 -1.22
N THR A 237 29.87 -7.59 -1.61
CA THR A 237 30.38 -8.51 -2.62
C THR A 237 31.64 -9.15 -2.08
N LEU A 238 31.65 -10.48 -2.02
CA LEU A 238 32.85 -11.25 -1.73
C LEU A 238 33.59 -11.49 -3.02
N SER A 239 34.89 -11.24 -3.00
CA SER A 239 35.80 -11.68 -4.05
C SER A 239 36.60 -12.87 -3.53
N ALA A 240 36.61 -13.96 -4.30
CA ALA A 240 37.55 -15.05 -4.07
C ALA A 240 38.87 -14.74 -4.78
N PRO A 241 40.02 -14.94 -4.11
CA PRO A 241 41.30 -15.03 -4.80
C PRO A 241 41.31 -16.24 -5.75
#